data_AF-A0A2G5SHX1-F1
#
_entry.id   AF-A0A2G5SHX1-F1
#
_cell.length_a   1.000
_cell.length_b   1.000
_cell.length_c   1.000
_cell.angle_alpha   90.00
_cell.angle_beta   90.00
_cell.angle_gamma   90.00
#
_symmetry.space_group_name_H-M   'P 1'
#
loop_
_entity.id
_entity.type
_entity.pdbx_description
1 polymer ?
#
loop_
_entity_poly.entity_id
_entity_poly.type
_entity_poly.pdbx_seq_one_letter_code
_entity_poly.pdbx_strand_id
1 'polypeptide(L)'
;MNIYELFDYRNGWINSDNSLKVSYGIQIDAIQKNKIWRFHFSDSHFDGQEKKNGIRLEYGDDFIIAEEEILKVHSKFFSDAKAGFLGEFKNFKLLEECMQCAHGVRIEDSKIPEILPVAHNLKLFNVIRYCEQKLMEKIPRGEQIPIEMVLKYRMRHYLGYLLENEKSKKEIWEYLKKMNLDELDAETMKCFVAKYFFELC
;
A
#
# COMPACT_ATOMS: atom_id res chain seq x y z
N MET A 1 32.83 -20.40 -15.21
CA MET A 1 34.11 -20.35 -14.48
C MET A 1 34.53 -21.77 -14.19
N ASN A 2 35.74 -22.16 -14.57
CA ASN A 2 36.26 -23.50 -14.32
C ASN A 2 36.88 -23.53 -12.92
N ILE A 3 36.58 -24.56 -12.11
CA ILE A 3 37.10 -24.65 -10.74
C ILE A 3 38.64 -24.72 -10.70
N TYR A 4 39.29 -25.21 -11.76
CA TYR A 4 40.74 -25.21 -11.86
C TYR A 4 41.35 -23.80 -11.99
N GLU A 5 40.58 -22.80 -12.43
CA GLU A 5 41.03 -21.40 -12.52
C GLU A 5 41.12 -20.73 -11.13
N LEU A 6 40.33 -21.19 -10.16
CA LEU A 6 40.44 -20.74 -8.76
C LEU A 6 41.76 -21.20 -8.12
N PHE A 7 42.28 -22.36 -8.54
CA PHE A 7 43.52 -22.94 -8.00
C PHE A 7 44.80 -22.42 -8.66
N ASP A 8 44.68 -21.60 -9.71
CA ASP A 8 45.84 -20.96 -10.32
C ASP A 8 46.21 -19.71 -9.51
N TYR A 9 47.34 -19.79 -8.79
CA TYR A 9 47.87 -18.68 -7.99
C TYR A 9 48.10 -17.39 -8.80
N ARG A 10 48.26 -17.50 -10.13
CA ARG A 10 48.43 -16.34 -11.03
C ARG A 10 47.15 -15.53 -11.19
N ASN A 11 45.99 -16.12 -10.89
CA ASN A 11 44.69 -15.46 -10.99
C ASN A 11 44.34 -14.63 -9.75
N GLY A 12 45.16 -14.66 -8.70
CA GLY A 12 45.02 -13.80 -7.52
C GLY A 12 43.87 -14.16 -6.57
N TRP A 13 43.18 -15.27 -6.80
CA TRP A 13 42.09 -15.75 -5.93
C TRP A 13 42.59 -16.43 -4.66
N ILE A 14 43.74 -17.08 -4.73
CA ILE A 14 44.39 -17.76 -3.60
C ILE A 14 45.63 -16.95 -3.21
N ASN A 15 45.71 -16.63 -1.93
CA ASN A 15 46.82 -15.86 -1.38
C ASN A 15 48.08 -16.74 -1.18
N SER A 16 49.21 -16.11 -0.88
CA SER A 16 50.51 -16.77 -0.70
C SER A 16 50.56 -17.80 0.44
N ASP A 17 49.55 -17.84 1.30
CA ASP A 17 49.36 -18.82 2.38
C ASP A 17 48.45 -20.00 1.97
N ASN A 18 48.15 -20.15 0.67
CA ASN A 18 47.18 -21.09 0.12
C ASN A 18 45.75 -20.90 0.68
N SER A 19 45.40 -19.71 1.17
CA SER A 19 44.05 -19.40 1.61
C SER A 19 43.21 -18.75 0.51
N LEU A 20 41.94 -19.17 0.41
CA LEU A 20 40.90 -18.51 -0.37
C LEU A 20 40.01 -17.72 0.58
N LYS A 21 39.91 -16.41 0.38
CA LYS A 21 38.97 -15.56 1.13
C LYS A 21 37.76 -15.26 0.27
N VAL A 22 36.62 -15.85 0.60
CA VAL A 22 35.32 -15.52 -0.02
C VAL A 22 34.61 -14.50 0.86
N SER A 23 34.25 -13.36 0.28
CA SER A 23 33.35 -12.39 0.92
C SER A 23 32.02 -12.43 0.18
N TYR A 24 30.92 -12.51 0.91
CA TYR A 24 29.58 -12.50 0.34
C TYR A 24 28.70 -11.53 1.15
N GLY A 25 27.75 -10.90 0.47
CA GLY A 25 26.65 -10.15 1.09
C GLY A 25 25.36 -10.94 0.93
N ILE A 26 24.54 -10.98 1.97
CA ILE A 26 23.18 -11.53 1.90
C ILE A 26 22.22 -10.35 1.95
N GLN A 27 21.35 -10.24 0.94
CA GLN A 27 20.27 -9.26 0.89
C GLN A 27 18.97 -9.93 1.34
N ILE A 28 18.29 -9.32 2.31
CA ILE A 28 16.98 -9.78 2.78
C ILE A 28 15.93 -8.81 2.24
N ASP A 29 15.38 -9.12 1.06
CA ASP A 29 14.35 -8.28 0.43
C ASP A 29 13.00 -8.36 1.14
N ALA A 30 12.71 -9.54 1.69
CA ALA A 30 11.47 -9.78 2.38
C ALA A 30 11.64 -10.78 3.52
N ILE A 31 10.87 -10.57 4.57
CA ILE A 31 10.79 -11.46 5.73
C ILE A 31 9.39 -12.06 5.73
N GLN A 32 9.29 -13.38 5.89
CA GLN A 32 8.01 -14.04 6.05
C GLN A 32 7.61 -14.07 7.53
N LYS A 33 6.49 -13.43 7.88
CA LYS A 33 5.89 -13.47 9.23
C LYS A 33 4.45 -13.94 9.12
N ASN A 34 4.07 -14.95 9.91
CA ASN A 34 2.73 -15.57 9.87
C ASN A 34 2.30 -16.00 8.46
N LYS A 35 3.24 -16.56 7.66
CA LYS A 35 3.05 -16.94 6.25
C LYS A 35 2.79 -15.77 5.28
N ILE A 36 2.94 -14.52 5.72
CA ILE A 36 2.83 -13.32 4.88
C ILE A 36 4.24 -12.76 4.63
N TRP A 37 4.59 -12.59 3.37
CA TRP A 37 5.83 -11.92 2.96
C TRP A 37 5.72 -10.42 3.19
N ARG A 38 6.72 -9.82 3.83
CA ARG A 38 6.80 -8.39 4.16
C ARG A 38 8.12 -7.83 3.69
N PHE A 39 8.14 -6.65 3.10
CA PHE A 39 9.36 -5.92 2.78
C PHE A 39 10.10 -5.53 4.06
N HIS A 40 11.42 -5.59 4.05
CA HIS A 40 12.21 -5.14 5.20
C HIS A 40 12.54 -3.64 5.06
N PHE A 41 11.62 -2.76 5.50
CA PHE A 41 11.81 -1.30 5.38
C PHE A 41 12.82 -0.69 6.38
N SER A 42 13.23 -1.48 7.38
CA SER A 42 14.15 -1.07 8.46
C SER A 42 15.58 -1.58 8.28
N ASP A 43 15.89 -2.33 7.22
CA ASP A 43 17.27 -2.82 7.03
C ASP A 43 18.23 -1.67 6.70
N SER A 44 19.22 -1.49 7.58
CA SER A 44 20.24 -0.45 7.49
C SER A 44 21.20 -0.59 6.30
N HIS A 45 21.28 -1.77 5.67
CA HIS A 45 22.21 -2.02 4.55
C HIS A 45 21.75 -1.45 3.20
N PHE A 46 20.66 -0.69 3.20
CA PHE A 46 20.23 0.13 2.07
C PHE A 46 20.94 1.47 1.93
N ASP A 47 21.99 1.75 2.70
CA ASP A 47 22.27 3.13 3.10
C ASP A 47 20.95 3.77 3.54
N GLY A 48 20.41 3.33 4.67
CA GLY A 48 19.15 3.86 5.20
C GLY A 48 19.15 5.38 5.45
N GLN A 49 20.28 6.05 5.22
CA GLN A 49 20.43 7.49 5.16
C GLN A 49 20.87 8.02 3.77
N GLU A 50 21.30 7.17 2.82
CA GLU A 50 21.81 7.55 1.49
C GLU A 50 21.16 6.83 0.29
N LYS A 51 20.02 6.14 0.45
CA LYS A 51 19.23 5.67 -0.70
C LYS A 51 18.74 6.90 -1.49
N LYS A 52 19.48 7.28 -2.55
CA LYS A 52 19.19 8.47 -3.38
C LYS A 52 17.75 8.52 -3.91
N ASN A 53 17.10 7.35 -4.01
CA ASN A 53 15.77 7.16 -4.59
C ASN A 53 14.78 6.55 -3.58
N GLY A 54 15.01 6.68 -2.27
CA GLY A 54 14.10 6.21 -1.23
C GLY A 54 13.25 7.35 -0.67
N ILE A 55 11.96 7.12 -0.41
CA ILE A 55 11.14 8.07 0.35
C ILE A 55 11.25 7.72 1.82
N ARG A 56 11.91 8.61 2.57
CA ARG A 56 12.03 8.52 4.02
C ARG A 56 10.74 9.05 4.67
N LEU A 57 10.10 8.20 5.47
CA LEU A 57 8.90 8.53 6.23
C LEU A 57 9.24 8.47 7.71
N GLU A 58 9.21 9.63 8.37
CA GLU A 58 9.63 9.78 9.77
C GLU A 58 8.44 9.76 10.73
N TYR A 59 8.65 9.22 11.93
CA TYR A 59 7.71 9.26 13.05
C TYR A 59 8.48 9.30 14.38
N GLY A 60 8.53 10.49 15.00
CA GLY A 60 9.37 10.67 16.19
C GLY A 60 10.83 10.36 15.86
N ASP A 61 11.41 9.40 16.58
CA ASP A 61 12.78 8.93 16.35
C ASP A 61 12.86 7.73 15.37
N ASP A 62 11.72 7.17 14.97
CA ASP A 62 11.63 6.04 14.05
C ASP A 62 11.44 6.51 12.60
N PHE A 63 11.88 5.70 11.63
CA PHE A 63 11.61 5.96 10.22
C PHE A 63 11.56 4.67 9.41
N ILE A 64 10.87 4.72 8.28
CA ILE A 64 10.93 3.71 7.22
C ILE A 64 11.40 4.35 5.91
N ILE A 65 12.03 3.55 5.06
CA ILE A 65 12.37 3.95 3.70
C ILE A 65 11.60 3.09 2.73
N ALA A 66 10.66 3.72 2.04
CA ALA A 66 9.86 3.09 1.00
C ALA A 66 10.48 3.33 -0.39
N GLU A 67 10.18 2.45 -1.33
CA GLU A 67 10.68 2.55 -2.70
C GLU A 67 9.95 3.67 -3.45
N GLU A 68 10.69 4.71 -3.87
CA GLU A 68 10.11 5.92 -4.45
C GLU A 68 9.37 5.64 -5.77
N GLU A 69 9.93 4.78 -6.62
CA GLU A 69 9.35 4.46 -7.92
C GLU A 69 7.97 3.79 -7.76
N ILE A 70 7.84 2.84 -6.85
CA ILE A 70 6.58 2.16 -6.56
C ILE A 70 5.55 3.16 -6.03
N LEU A 71 5.94 4.01 -5.08
CA LEU A 71 5.04 4.98 -4.49
C LEU A 71 4.60 6.05 -5.50
N LYS A 72 5.50 6.56 -6.34
CA LYS A 72 5.18 7.55 -7.39
C LYS A 72 4.25 6.99 -8.47
N VAL A 73 4.39 5.70 -8.81
CA VAL A 73 3.46 5.03 -9.74
C VAL A 73 2.03 5.05 -9.19
N HIS A 74 1.87 4.90 -7.87
CA HIS A 74 0.57 4.74 -7.25
C HIS A 74 -0.04 6.01 -6.65
N SER A 75 0.78 7.02 -6.35
CA SER A 75 0.30 8.28 -5.79
C SER A 75 1.19 9.46 -6.17
N LYS A 76 0.56 10.46 -6.80
CA LYS A 76 1.18 11.76 -7.10
C LYS A 76 1.61 12.52 -5.84
N PHE A 77 1.07 12.15 -4.66
CA PHE A 77 1.52 12.70 -3.38
C PHE A 77 3.05 12.59 -3.23
N PHE A 78 3.61 11.47 -3.69
CA PHE A 78 5.03 11.17 -3.63
C PHE A 78 5.85 11.74 -4.78
N SER A 79 5.21 12.44 -5.73
CA SER A 79 5.89 13.14 -6.83
C SER A 79 6.31 14.56 -6.44
N ASP A 80 5.76 15.12 -5.36
CA ASP A 80 6.08 16.46 -4.89
C ASP A 80 7.32 16.43 -3.97
N ALA A 81 8.22 17.41 -4.11
CA ALA A 81 9.48 17.49 -3.36
C ALA A 81 9.33 17.58 -1.82
N LYS A 82 8.10 17.75 -1.30
CA LYS A 82 7.78 17.77 0.13
C LYS A 82 7.25 16.43 0.66
N ALA A 83 7.22 15.38 -0.17
CA ALA A 83 6.67 14.07 0.17
C ALA A 83 7.35 13.37 1.36
N GLY A 84 8.56 13.79 1.74
CA GLY A 84 9.30 13.24 2.88
C GLY A 84 8.75 13.65 4.26
N PHE A 85 7.95 14.71 4.35
CA PHE A 85 7.33 15.09 5.63
C PHE A 85 5.84 14.74 5.61
N LEU A 86 5.56 13.50 5.96
CA LEU A 86 4.22 13.13 6.36
C LEU A 86 4.02 13.62 7.79
N GLY A 87 3.07 14.54 8.00
CA GLY A 87 2.72 15.00 9.34
C GLY A 87 2.43 13.85 10.31
N GLU A 88 2.28 14.16 11.60
CA GLU A 88 2.13 13.20 12.70
C GLU A 88 1.07 12.11 12.42
N PHE A 89 1.49 10.93 11.95
CA PHE A 89 0.65 9.75 11.96
C PHE A 89 0.55 9.22 13.37
N LYS A 90 -0.64 9.00 13.90
CA LYS A 90 -0.80 8.53 15.28
C LYS A 90 -0.21 7.14 15.58
N ASN A 91 0.22 6.38 14.57
CA ASN A 91 0.68 5.00 14.73
C ASN A 91 1.65 4.58 13.61
N PHE A 92 2.94 4.47 13.96
CA PHE A 92 4.00 4.06 13.04
C PHE A 92 3.80 2.66 12.45
N LYS A 93 3.35 1.70 13.25
CA LYS A 93 3.09 0.32 12.78
C LYS A 93 2.01 0.30 11.71
N LEU A 94 0.99 1.14 11.85
CA LEU A 94 -0.08 1.25 10.87
C LEU A 94 0.40 1.89 9.57
N LEU A 95 1.30 2.87 9.65
CA LEU A 95 1.98 3.44 8.49
C LEU A 95 2.80 2.37 7.77
N GLU A 96 3.59 1.61 8.51
CA GLU A 96 4.37 0.49 7.97
C GLU A 96 3.46 -0.53 7.27
N GLU A 97 2.39 -0.99 7.92
CA GLU A 97 1.42 -1.93 7.33
C GLU A 97 0.75 -1.37 6.06
N CYS A 98 0.45 -0.07 6.03
CA CYS A 98 -0.06 0.59 4.83
C CYS A 98 1.00 0.63 3.72
N MET A 99 2.28 0.89 4.04
CA MET A 99 3.37 0.85 3.06
C MET A 99 3.62 -0.55 2.53
N GLN A 100 3.57 -1.58 3.39
CA GLN A 100 3.63 -2.97 2.97
C GLN A 100 2.56 -3.24 1.91
N CYS A 101 1.32 -2.81 2.19
CA CYS A 101 0.21 -2.96 1.26
C CYS A 101 0.43 -2.19 -0.06
N ALA A 102 1.02 -0.99 0.00
CA ALA A 102 1.33 -0.20 -1.18
C ALA A 102 2.35 -0.89 -2.10
N HIS A 103 3.21 -1.74 -1.53
CA HIS A 103 4.18 -2.56 -2.26
C HIS A 103 3.65 -3.96 -2.61
N GLY A 104 2.35 -4.22 -2.40
CA GLY A 104 1.69 -5.47 -2.82
C GLY A 104 1.64 -6.57 -1.75
N VAL A 105 2.01 -6.27 -0.50
CA VAL A 105 1.88 -7.22 0.61
C VAL A 105 0.42 -7.37 1.01
N ARG A 106 0.00 -8.62 1.30
CA ARG A 106 -1.34 -8.92 1.79
C ARG A 106 -1.46 -8.54 3.27
N ILE A 107 -2.61 -7.98 3.63
CA ILE A 107 -2.95 -7.63 5.03
C ILE A 107 -4.05 -8.55 5.55
N GLU A 108 -4.19 -8.61 6.87
CA GLU A 108 -5.35 -9.22 7.51
C GLU A 108 -6.59 -8.35 7.31
N ASP A 109 -7.74 -8.96 7.02
CA ASP A 109 -8.96 -8.20 6.71
C ASP A 109 -9.42 -7.31 7.88
N SER A 110 -9.10 -7.70 9.12
CA SER A 110 -9.37 -6.92 10.33
C SER A 110 -8.66 -5.55 10.34
N LYS A 111 -7.58 -5.40 9.56
CA LYS A 111 -6.79 -4.17 9.46
C LYS A 111 -7.31 -3.16 8.45
N ILE A 112 -8.25 -3.54 7.60
CA ILE A 112 -8.79 -2.66 6.55
C ILE A 112 -9.33 -1.33 7.14
N PRO A 113 -10.15 -1.31 8.21
CA PRO A 113 -10.65 -0.06 8.78
C PRO A 113 -9.54 0.87 9.31
N GLU A 114 -8.44 0.30 9.80
CA GLU A 114 -7.29 1.07 10.31
C GLU A 114 -6.45 1.61 9.14
N ILE A 115 -6.26 0.84 8.07
CA ILE A 115 -5.39 1.20 6.94
C ILE A 115 -6.04 2.25 6.01
N LEU A 116 -7.36 2.19 5.81
CA LEU A 116 -8.09 3.09 4.91
C LEU A 116 -7.80 4.59 5.17
N PRO A 117 -7.85 5.12 6.41
CA PRO A 117 -7.48 6.51 6.69
C PRO A 117 -6.07 6.89 6.21
N VAL A 118 -5.08 6.02 6.44
CA VAL A 118 -3.68 6.27 6.06
C VAL A 118 -3.55 6.27 4.54
N ALA A 119 -4.09 5.25 3.88
CA ALA A 119 -4.09 5.13 2.43
C ALA A 119 -4.78 6.32 1.75
N HIS A 120 -5.91 6.78 2.31
CA HIS A 120 -6.64 7.94 1.80
C HIS A 120 -5.84 9.23 1.92
N ASN A 121 -5.25 9.50 3.09
CA ASN A 121 -4.43 10.70 3.31
C ASN A 121 -3.22 10.76 2.38
N LEU A 122 -2.63 9.59 2.10
CA LEU A 122 -1.49 9.43 1.19
C LEU A 122 -1.88 9.30 -0.28
N LYS A 123 -3.18 9.33 -0.59
CA LYS A 123 -3.74 9.14 -1.93
C LYS A 123 -3.25 7.85 -2.61
N LEU A 124 -3.02 6.79 -1.81
CA LEU A 124 -2.61 5.47 -2.26
C LEU A 124 -3.82 4.68 -2.79
N PHE A 125 -4.26 5.02 -4.01
CA PHE A 125 -5.45 4.41 -4.62
C PHE A 125 -5.29 2.91 -4.89
N ASN A 126 -4.07 2.41 -5.05
CA ASN A 126 -3.80 0.98 -5.15
C ASN A 126 -4.15 0.24 -3.85
N VAL A 127 -3.81 0.82 -2.69
CA VAL A 127 -4.15 0.26 -1.38
C VAL A 127 -5.67 0.33 -1.15
N ILE A 128 -6.30 1.47 -1.44
CA ILE A 128 -7.76 1.60 -1.35
C ILE A 128 -8.44 0.53 -2.21
N ARG A 129 -8.04 0.40 -3.47
CA ARG A 129 -8.60 -0.60 -4.40
C ARG A 129 -8.43 -2.04 -3.90
N TYR A 130 -7.28 -2.33 -3.31
CA TYR A 130 -7.04 -3.63 -2.69
C TYR A 130 -7.98 -3.88 -1.49
N CYS A 131 -8.17 -2.88 -0.62
CA CYS A 131 -9.13 -2.96 0.48
C CYS A 131 -10.57 -3.14 -0.02
N GLU A 132 -10.97 -2.45 -1.09
CA GLU A 132 -12.28 -2.62 -1.72
C GLU A 132 -12.49 -4.07 -2.17
N GLN A 133 -11.50 -4.65 -2.86
CA GLN A 133 -11.56 -6.04 -3.31
C GLN A 133 -11.77 -6.99 -2.13
N LYS A 134 -11.02 -6.81 -1.05
CA LYS A 134 -11.16 -7.63 0.16
C LYS A 134 -12.53 -7.51 0.82
N LEU A 135 -13.12 -6.32 0.81
CA LEU A 135 -14.46 -6.14 1.34
C LEU A 135 -15.52 -6.74 0.43
N MET A 136 -15.37 -6.66 -0.90
CA MET A 136 -16.29 -7.31 -1.84
C MET A 136 -16.28 -8.84 -1.68
N GLU A 137 -15.11 -9.45 -1.45
CA GLU A 137 -14.97 -10.89 -1.16
C GLU A 137 -15.78 -11.34 0.08
N LYS A 138 -16.12 -10.39 0.97
CA LYS A 138 -16.85 -10.65 2.22
C LYS A 138 -18.34 -10.39 2.15
N ILE A 139 -18.83 -9.64 1.17
CA ILE A 139 -20.27 -9.34 1.05
C ILE A 139 -21.13 -10.60 0.98
N PRO A 140 -20.75 -11.66 0.22
CA PRO A 140 -21.51 -12.92 0.22
C PRO A 140 -21.63 -13.59 1.60
N ARG A 141 -20.80 -13.19 2.58
CA ARG A 141 -20.82 -13.68 3.97
C ARG A 141 -21.67 -12.79 4.89
N GLY A 142 -22.31 -11.76 4.36
CA GLY A 142 -23.13 -10.80 5.12
C GLY A 142 -22.33 -9.71 5.82
N GLU A 143 -21.01 -9.64 5.61
CA GLU A 143 -20.17 -8.58 6.15
C GLU A 143 -20.19 -7.36 5.20
N GLN A 144 -20.77 -6.25 5.65
CA GLN A 144 -20.74 -4.97 4.95
C GLN A 144 -20.19 -3.89 5.87
N ILE A 145 -19.42 -2.96 5.31
CA ILE A 145 -18.98 -1.78 6.05
C ILE A 145 -20.01 -0.65 5.88
N PRO A 146 -20.10 0.28 6.85
CA PRO A 146 -21.01 1.43 6.74
C PRO A 146 -20.71 2.25 5.48
N ILE A 147 -21.77 2.64 4.76
CA ILE A 147 -21.67 3.44 3.54
C ILE A 147 -20.91 4.76 3.79
N GLU A 148 -21.03 5.32 5.00
CA GLU A 148 -20.32 6.53 5.42
C GLU A 148 -18.80 6.35 5.31
N MET A 149 -18.27 5.15 5.63
CA MET A 149 -16.84 4.84 5.44
C MET A 149 -16.48 4.71 3.96
N VAL A 150 -17.34 4.07 3.17
CA VAL A 150 -17.15 3.89 1.72
C VAL A 150 -16.95 5.26 1.05
N LEU A 151 -17.80 6.22 1.41
CA LEU A 151 -17.76 7.57 0.86
C LEU A 151 -16.58 8.37 1.39
N LYS A 152 -16.39 8.35 2.72
CA LYS A 152 -15.30 9.08 3.39
C LYS A 152 -13.93 8.72 2.79
N TYR A 153 -13.70 7.44 2.50
CA TYR A 153 -12.42 6.96 1.95
C TYR A 153 -12.44 6.79 0.43
N ARG A 154 -13.50 7.25 -0.26
CA ARG A 154 -13.65 7.25 -1.73
C ARG A 154 -13.48 5.87 -2.36
N MET A 155 -14.13 4.88 -1.77
CA MET A 155 -14.15 3.49 -2.23
C MET A 155 -15.18 3.31 -3.37
N ARG A 156 -14.81 3.77 -4.57
CA ARG A 156 -15.69 3.81 -5.74
C ARG A 156 -16.07 2.44 -6.31
N HIS A 157 -15.16 1.47 -6.33
CA HIS A 157 -15.47 0.12 -6.82
C HIS A 157 -16.40 -0.61 -5.86
N TYR A 158 -16.17 -0.46 -4.55
CA TYR A 158 -17.05 -1.00 -3.53
C TYR A 158 -18.43 -0.33 -3.59
N LEU A 159 -18.47 1.00 -3.75
CA LEU A 159 -19.71 1.75 -3.95
C LEU A 159 -20.46 1.28 -5.20
N GLY A 160 -19.77 1.14 -6.33
CA GLY A 160 -20.35 0.62 -7.58
C GLY A 160 -20.97 -0.76 -7.37
N TYR A 161 -20.26 -1.66 -6.69
CA TYR A 161 -20.79 -2.98 -6.36
C TYR A 161 -22.04 -2.92 -5.45
N LEU A 162 -22.05 -2.07 -4.43
CA LEU A 162 -23.23 -1.88 -3.58
C LEU A 162 -24.41 -1.33 -4.38
N LEU A 163 -24.17 -0.32 -5.22
CA LEU A 163 -25.20 0.29 -6.05
C LEU A 163 -25.74 -0.67 -7.12
N GLU A 164 -24.90 -1.47 -7.76
CA GLU A 164 -25.31 -2.49 -8.75
C GLU A 164 -26.32 -3.47 -8.12
N ASN A 165 -26.02 -3.95 -6.91
CA ASN A 165 -26.86 -4.89 -6.18
C ASN A 165 -28.10 -4.25 -5.52
N GLU A 166 -28.14 -2.91 -5.41
CA GLU A 166 -29.28 -2.18 -4.88
C GLU A 166 -30.44 -2.15 -5.89
N LYS A 167 -31.62 -2.60 -5.45
CA LYS A 167 -32.83 -2.67 -6.30
C LYS A 167 -33.78 -1.49 -6.06
N SER A 168 -33.59 -0.77 -4.94
CA SER A 168 -34.51 0.24 -4.48
C SER A 168 -33.95 1.65 -4.68
N LYS A 169 -34.57 2.44 -5.57
CA LYS A 169 -34.28 3.88 -5.69
C LYS A 169 -34.49 4.63 -4.37
N LYS A 170 -35.36 4.12 -3.50
CA LYS A 170 -35.58 4.67 -2.16
C LYS A 170 -34.34 4.51 -1.28
N GLU A 171 -33.67 3.36 -1.31
CA GLU A 171 -32.48 3.11 -0.49
C GLU A 171 -31.29 3.97 -0.95
N ILE A 172 -31.13 4.12 -2.27
CA ILE A 172 -30.15 5.05 -2.86
C ILE A 172 -30.38 6.48 -2.38
N TRP A 173 -31.64 6.93 -2.37
CA TRP A 173 -32.00 8.27 -1.88
C TRP A 173 -31.72 8.45 -0.38
N GLU A 174 -31.95 7.41 0.43
CA GLU A 174 -31.61 7.44 1.86
C GLU A 174 -30.09 7.52 2.09
N TYR A 175 -29.27 6.92 1.23
CA TYR A 175 -27.82 7.15 1.27
C TYR A 175 -27.48 8.61 0.97
N LEU A 176 -27.99 9.16 -0.14
CA LEU A 176 -27.72 10.55 -0.54
C LEU A 176 -28.14 11.58 0.52
N LYS A 177 -29.27 11.37 1.20
CA LYS A 177 -29.73 12.26 2.28
C LYS A 177 -28.78 12.35 3.47
N LYS A 178 -28.02 11.29 3.74
CA LYS A 178 -27.07 11.25 4.86
C LYS A 178 -25.74 11.93 4.52
N MET A 179 -25.57 12.36 3.27
CA MET A 179 -24.32 12.94 2.79
C MET A 179 -24.43 14.46 2.68
N ASN A 180 -23.30 15.13 2.89
CA ASN A 180 -23.13 16.48 2.38
C ASN A 180 -22.82 16.41 0.88
N LEU A 181 -23.84 16.68 0.04
CA LEU A 181 -23.69 16.56 -1.42
C LEU A 181 -22.64 17.51 -2.01
N ASP A 182 -22.39 18.64 -1.33
CA ASP A 182 -21.39 19.62 -1.75
C ASP A 182 -19.95 19.14 -1.49
N GLU A 183 -19.76 18.15 -0.62
CA GLU A 183 -18.46 17.55 -0.30
C GLU A 183 -18.16 16.30 -1.13
N LEU A 184 -19.13 15.78 -1.90
CA LEU A 184 -18.93 14.62 -2.75
C LEU A 184 -18.08 14.98 -3.97
N ASP A 185 -17.07 14.16 -4.25
CA ASP A 185 -16.32 14.32 -5.48
C ASP A 185 -17.16 13.92 -6.69
N ALA A 186 -16.89 14.56 -7.83
CA ALA A 186 -17.67 14.39 -9.06
C ALA A 186 -17.80 12.93 -9.52
N GLU A 187 -16.78 12.10 -9.29
CA GLU A 187 -16.83 10.68 -9.68
C GLU A 187 -17.80 9.88 -8.81
N THR A 188 -17.81 10.14 -7.50
CA THR A 188 -18.78 9.52 -6.59
C THR A 188 -20.21 9.95 -6.95
N MET A 189 -20.43 11.23 -7.26
CA MET A 189 -21.74 11.73 -7.70
C MET A 189 -22.19 11.05 -9.01
N LYS A 190 -21.28 10.85 -9.96
CA LYS A 190 -21.58 10.13 -11.21
C LYS A 190 -22.09 8.72 -10.95
N CYS A 191 -21.52 7.97 -9.99
CA CYS A 191 -22.01 6.63 -9.63
C CYS A 191 -23.47 6.67 -9.17
N PHE A 192 -23.82 7.61 -8.27
CA PHE A 192 -25.20 7.75 -7.79
C PHE A 192 -26.17 8.18 -8.90
N VAL A 193 -25.79 9.15 -9.73
CA VAL A 193 -26.61 9.61 -10.86
C VAL A 193 -26.82 8.49 -11.88
N ALA A 194 -25.76 7.75 -12.21
CA ALA A 194 -25.80 6.60 -13.11
C ALA A 194 -26.81 5.56 -12.61
N LYS A 195 -26.74 5.19 -11.32
CA LYS A 195 -27.69 4.23 -10.75
C LYS A 195 -29.12 4.78 -10.69
N TYR A 196 -29.29 6.00 -10.18
CA TYR A 196 -30.62 6.53 -9.86
C TYR A 196 -31.45 6.86 -11.10
N PHE A 197 -30.83 7.50 -12.10
CA PHE A 197 -31.52 7.95 -13.31
C PHE A 197 -31.49 6.93 -14.43
N PHE A 198 -30.41 6.17 -14.56
CA PHE A 198 -30.18 5.31 -15.72
C PHE A 198 -30.19 3.82 -15.40
N GLU A 199 -30.25 3.43 -14.11
CA GLU A 199 -30.11 2.04 -13.66
C GLU A 199 -28.79 1.41 -14.13
N LEU A 200 -27.77 2.24 -14.34
CA LEU A 200 -26.42 1.86 -14.78
C LEU A 200 -25.46 1.93 -13.59
N CYS A 201 -24.83 0.81 -13.24
CA CYS A 201 -23.63 0.72 -12.40
C CYS A 201 -22.87 -0.54 -12.81
#